data_AF-A0A1M3JWP7-F1
#
_entry.id   AF-A0A1M3JWP7-F1
#
_cell.length_a   1.000
_cell.length_b   1.000
_cell.length_c   1.000
_cell.angle_alpha   90.00
_cell.angle_beta   90.00
_cell.angle_gamma   90.00
#
_symmetry.space_group_name_H-M   'P 1'
#
loop_
_entity.id
_entity.type
_entity.pdbx_description
1 polymer ?
#
loop_
_entity_poly.entity_id
_entity_poly.type
_entity_poly.pdbx_seq_one_letter_code
_entity_poly.pdbx_strand_id
1 'polypeptide(L)'
;MDSATKIVQKRMKIGWSLLVIGLLVILTGILAEIFIQNQPFNLRSITGLGFVFIASGAGMLAKYRRAIKDETTARRMLVAAGDERTVIIRSRAGHSAFWVAMVITYALLQYVSFASNGSLPGLSEDQLWYILSGAVVIPFGVYVVGIMVGERKQ
;
A
#
# COMPACT_ATOMS: atom_id res chain seq x y z
N MET A 1 -29.55 14.66 1.47
CA MET A 1 -28.28 13.91 1.51
C MET A 1 -27.43 14.51 2.62
N ASP A 2 -27.31 13.78 3.73
CA ASP A 2 -26.67 14.25 4.95
C ASP A 2 -25.16 14.51 4.76
N SER A 3 -24.57 15.31 5.65
CA SER A 3 -23.15 15.67 5.63
C SER A 3 -22.24 14.44 5.66
N ALA A 4 -22.63 13.40 6.39
CA ALA A 4 -21.89 12.15 6.55
C ALA A 4 -21.76 11.36 5.24
N THR A 5 -22.86 11.18 4.51
CA THR A 5 -22.88 10.47 3.22
C THR A 5 -22.08 11.22 2.15
N LYS A 6 -22.13 12.56 2.14
CA LYS A 6 -21.28 13.38 1.24
C LYS A 6 -19.79 13.17 1.49
N ILE A 7 -19.35 13.08 2.74
CA ILE A 7 -17.95 12.83 3.11
C ILE A 7 -17.51 11.43 2.63
N VAL A 8 -18.33 10.41 2.86
CA VAL A 8 -18.05 9.03 2.41
C VAL A 8 -17.95 8.95 0.89
N GLN A 9 -18.87 9.60 0.15
CA GLN A 9 -18.82 9.67 -1.31
C GLN A 9 -17.57 10.38 -1.83
N LYS A 10 -17.16 11.50 -1.21
CA LYS A 10 -15.91 12.20 -1.58
C LYS A 10 -14.70 11.29 -1.40
N ARG A 11 -14.63 10.57 -0.27
CA ARG A 11 -13.54 9.60 -0.02
C ARG A 11 -13.56 8.45 -1.03
N MET A 12 -14.73 7.95 -1.42
CA MET A 12 -14.80 6.93 -2.48
C MET A 12 -14.37 7.44 -3.85
N LYS A 13 -14.71 8.69 -4.22
CA LYS A 13 -14.22 9.30 -5.46
C LYS A 13 -12.69 9.40 -5.49
N ILE A 14 -12.07 9.76 -4.37
CA ILE A 14 -10.61 9.76 -4.23
C ILE A 14 -10.04 8.33 -4.37
N GLY A 15 -10.73 7.32 -3.84
CA GLY A 15 -10.30 5.92 -3.97
C GLY A 15 -10.31 5.46 -5.42
N TRP A 16 -11.36 5.82 -6.16
CA TRP A 16 -11.44 5.59 -7.61
C TRP A 16 -10.40 6.37 -8.40
N SER A 17 -10.16 7.65 -8.09
CA SER A 17 -9.12 8.41 -8.77
C SER A 17 -7.73 7.82 -8.53
N LEU A 18 -7.45 7.33 -7.32
CA LEU A 18 -6.19 6.63 -7.02
C LEU A 18 -6.04 5.34 -7.83
N LEU A 19 -7.11 4.56 -8.01
CA LEU A 19 -7.07 3.38 -8.88
C LEU A 19 -6.79 3.74 -10.34
N VAL A 20 -7.47 4.77 -10.88
CA VAL A 20 -7.28 5.21 -12.27
C VAL A 20 -5.86 5.73 -12.48
N ILE A 21 -5.37 6.58 -11.56
CA ILE A 21 -4.00 7.09 -11.61
C ILE A 21 -3.01 5.93 -11.52
N GLY A 22 -3.21 5.00 -10.59
CA GLY A 22 -2.34 3.83 -10.46
C GLY A 22 -2.30 2.98 -11.72
N LEU A 23 -3.45 2.74 -12.35
CA LEU A 23 -3.52 2.01 -13.61
C LEU A 23 -2.80 2.74 -14.74
N LEU A 24 -2.99 4.06 -14.86
CA LEU A 24 -2.28 4.86 -15.86
C LEU A 24 -0.77 4.83 -15.65
N VAL A 25 -0.30 4.90 -14.40
CA VAL A 25 1.12 4.82 -14.05
C VAL A 25 1.71 3.44 -14.35
N ILE A 26 0.96 2.35 -14.12
CA ILE A 26 1.39 1.01 -14.54
C ILE A 26 1.51 0.94 -16.06
N LEU A 27 0.48 1.40 -16.78
CA LEU A 27 0.48 1.37 -18.24
C LEU A 27 1.63 2.19 -18.83
N THR A 28 1.88 3.39 -18.32
CA THR A 28 3.01 4.21 -18.77
C THR A 28 4.35 3.57 -18.45
N GLY A 29 4.50 2.94 -17.29
CA GLY A 29 5.72 2.21 -16.95
C GLY A 29 5.98 1.02 -17.88
N ILE A 30 4.95 0.22 -18.19
CA ILE A 30 5.05 -0.90 -19.13
C ILE A 30 5.38 -0.41 -20.55
N LEU A 31 4.68 0.62 -21.03
CA LEU A 31 4.94 1.20 -22.35
C LEU A 31 6.35 1.78 -22.43
N ALA A 32 6.81 2.47 -21.38
CA ALA A 32 8.17 3.00 -21.33
C ALA A 32 9.21 1.87 -21.40
N GLU A 33 9.00 0.75 -20.70
CA GLU A 33 9.90 -0.42 -20.74
C GLU A 33 9.97 -1.04 -22.15
N ILE A 34 8.87 -1.01 -22.92
CA ILE A 34 8.83 -1.54 -24.28
C ILE A 34 9.48 -0.59 -25.29
N PHE A 35 9.17 0.71 -25.23
CA PHE A 35 9.55 1.68 -26.25
C PHE A 35 10.88 2.38 -26.00
N ILE A 36 11.36 2.44 -24.76
CA ILE A 36 12.57 3.16 -24.37
C ILE A 36 13.60 2.16 -23.87
N GLN A 37 14.36 1.59 -24.81
CA GLN A 37 15.52 0.75 -24.51
C GLN A 37 16.75 1.65 -24.31
N ASN A 38 17.67 1.28 -23.39
CA ASN A 38 18.89 2.02 -23.01
C ASN A 38 18.72 3.29 -22.14
N GLN A 39 17.96 3.20 -21.04
CA GLN A 39 18.02 4.21 -19.98
C GLN A 39 18.89 3.73 -18.81
N PRO A 40 19.65 4.62 -18.13
CA PRO A 40 20.43 4.26 -16.95
C PRO A 40 19.56 4.00 -15.70
N PHE A 41 18.24 4.21 -15.80
CA PHE A 41 17.27 3.99 -14.72
C PHE A 41 16.38 2.79 -15.02
N ASN A 42 16.10 1.98 -14.00
CA ASN A 42 15.16 0.88 -14.11
C ASN A 42 13.72 1.40 -14.14
N LEU A 43 13.13 1.42 -15.35
CA LEU A 43 11.77 1.92 -15.64
C LEU A 43 10.67 1.16 -14.88
N ARG A 44 10.96 -0.04 -14.35
CA ARG A 44 10.03 -0.77 -13.48
C ARG A 44 9.73 0.00 -12.19
N SER A 45 10.59 0.91 -11.75
CA SER A 45 10.30 1.80 -10.61
C SER A 45 8.99 2.59 -10.81
N ILE A 46 8.65 2.94 -12.06
CA ILE A 46 7.39 3.61 -12.42
C ILE A 46 6.21 2.66 -12.23
N THR A 47 6.31 1.41 -12.70
CA THR A 47 5.24 0.41 -12.47
C THR A 47 5.05 0.11 -10.98
N GLY A 48 6.13 0.10 -10.19
CA GLY A 48 6.08 0.00 -8.73
C GLY A 48 5.25 1.07 -8.04
N LEU A 49 5.43 2.34 -8.44
CA LEU A 49 4.61 3.45 -7.96
C LEU A 49 3.13 3.26 -8.28
N GLY A 50 2.83 2.73 -9.46
CA GLY A 50 1.48 2.38 -9.87
C GLY A 50 0.81 1.38 -8.93
N PHE A 51 1.53 0.35 -8.47
CA PHE A 51 1.02 -0.60 -7.47
C PHE A 51 0.71 0.07 -6.13
N VAL A 52 1.51 1.05 -5.69
CA VAL A 52 1.23 1.81 -4.46
C VAL A 52 -0.09 2.57 -4.57
N PHE A 53 -0.35 3.22 -5.71
CA PHE A 53 -1.61 3.93 -5.95
C PHE A 53 -2.81 2.97 -6.00
N ILE A 54 -2.65 1.82 -6.67
CA ILE A 54 -3.71 0.80 -6.74
C ILE A 54 -4.00 0.23 -5.35
N ALA A 55 -2.99 -0.18 -4.58
CA ALA A 55 -3.15 -0.73 -3.25
C ALA A 55 -3.85 0.28 -2.31
N SER A 56 -3.43 1.55 -2.37
CA SER A 56 -4.02 2.64 -1.58
C SER A 56 -5.49 2.89 -1.97
N GLY A 57 -5.77 2.96 -3.28
CA GLY A 57 -7.13 3.14 -3.79
C GLY A 57 -8.06 1.98 -3.43
N ALA A 58 -7.60 0.74 -3.60
CA ALA A 58 -8.32 -0.47 -3.26
C ALA A 58 -8.62 -0.56 -1.77
N GLY A 59 -7.64 -0.27 -0.90
CA GLY A 59 -7.83 -0.21 0.55
C GLY A 59 -8.88 0.82 0.95
N MET A 60 -8.88 1.99 0.30
CA MET A 60 -9.86 3.01 0.59
C MET A 60 -11.27 2.63 0.10
N LEU A 61 -11.39 2.02 -1.08
CA LEU A 61 -12.68 1.54 -1.58
C LEU A 61 -13.23 0.41 -0.72
N ALA A 62 -12.40 -0.59 -0.36
CA ALA A 62 -12.80 -1.70 0.51
C ALA A 62 -13.35 -1.18 1.85
N LYS A 63 -12.68 -0.17 2.43
CA LYS A 63 -13.08 0.48 3.68
C LYS A 63 -14.45 1.19 3.58
N TYR A 64 -14.71 1.92 2.50
CA TYR A 64 -15.93 2.74 2.39
C TYR A 64 -17.09 2.07 1.65
N ARG A 65 -16.87 0.91 1.01
CA ARG A 65 -17.90 0.19 0.22
C ARG A 65 -19.14 -0.18 1.04
N ARG A 66 -18.97 -0.59 2.29
CA ARG A 66 -20.10 -0.94 3.18
C ARG A 66 -20.87 0.29 3.67
N ALA A 67 -20.18 1.41 3.86
CA ALA A 67 -20.76 2.66 4.35
C ALA A 67 -21.56 3.43 3.30
N ILE A 68 -21.47 3.08 2.01
CA ILE A 68 -22.28 3.73 0.97
C ILE A 68 -23.73 3.27 0.96
N LYS A 69 -24.00 2.03 1.37
CA LYS A 69 -25.33 1.42 1.23
C LYS A 69 -26.31 1.81 2.35
N ASP A 70 -25.80 2.29 3.47
CA ASP A 70 -26.60 2.59 4.66
C ASP A 70 -26.07 3.82 5.39
N GLU A 71 -26.93 4.82 5.52
CA GLU A 71 -26.65 6.11 6.16
C GLU A 71 -26.35 5.97 7.65
N THR A 72 -27.02 5.03 8.34
CA THR A 72 -26.74 4.75 9.75
C THR A 72 -25.35 4.14 9.91
N THR A 73 -24.95 3.27 8.98
CA THR A 73 -23.59 2.70 8.92
C THR A 73 -22.54 3.78 8.61
N ALA A 74 -22.82 4.72 7.70
CA ALA A 74 -21.92 5.84 7.40
C ALA A 74 -21.66 6.73 8.62
N ARG A 75 -22.72 7.08 9.35
CA ARG A 75 -22.63 7.93 10.55
C ARG A 75 -21.92 7.20 11.69
N ARG A 76 -22.26 5.93 11.94
CA ARG A 76 -21.55 5.07 12.92
C ARG A 76 -20.07 4.94 12.58
N MET A 77 -19.72 4.78 11.30
CA MET A 77 -18.32 4.68 10.87
C MET A 77 -17.54 5.98 11.11
N LEU A 78 -18.14 7.15 10.90
CA LEU A 78 -17.49 8.43 11.17
C LEU A 78 -17.29 8.68 12.67
N VAL A 79 -18.27 8.31 13.49
CA VAL A 79 -18.15 8.38 14.96
C VAL A 79 -17.08 7.39 15.46
N ALA A 80 -17.15 6.13 15.01
CA ALA A 80 -16.19 5.08 15.38
C ALA A 80 -14.77 5.35 14.86
N ALA A 81 -14.61 6.17 13.81
CA ALA A 81 -13.29 6.54 13.31
C ALA A 81 -12.51 7.44 14.27
N GLY A 82 -13.21 8.17 15.15
CA GLY A 82 -12.63 8.97 16.22
C GLY A 82 -12.60 8.28 17.58
N ASP A 83 -13.15 7.07 17.68
CA ASP A 83 -13.12 6.28 18.90
C ASP A 83 -11.68 5.84 19.19
N GLU A 84 -11.22 6.10 20.42
CA GLU A 84 -9.86 5.84 20.88
C GLU A 84 -9.46 4.38 20.59
N ARG A 85 -10.40 3.44 20.70
CA ARG A 85 -10.15 2.01 20.43
C ARG A 85 -9.78 1.74 18.98
N THR A 86 -10.51 2.32 18.03
CA THR A 86 -10.23 2.15 16.60
C THR A 86 -8.87 2.76 16.24
N VAL A 87 -8.52 3.88 16.88
CA VAL A 87 -7.21 4.51 16.74
C VAL A 87 -6.10 3.60 17.28
N ILE A 88 -6.29 3.00 18.46
CA ILE A 88 -5.33 2.06 19.06
C ILE A 88 -5.11 0.83 18.19
N ILE A 89 -6.17 0.21 17.65
CA ILE A 89 -6.06 -0.97 16.78
C ILE A 89 -5.23 -0.63 15.53
N ARG A 90 -5.54 0.51 14.88
CA ARG A 90 -4.78 0.95 13.70
C ARG A 90 -3.35 1.32 14.02
N SER A 91 -3.11 1.97 15.16
CA SER A 91 -1.78 2.32 15.63
C SER A 91 -0.94 1.07 15.88
N ARG A 92 -1.51 0.06 16.55
CA ARG A 92 -0.85 -1.22 16.79
C ARG A 92 -0.54 -1.96 15.49
N ALA A 93 -1.50 -2.06 14.58
CA ALA A 93 -1.29 -2.68 13.27
C ALA A 93 -0.22 -1.93 12.46
N GLY A 94 -0.23 -0.60 12.50
CA GLY A 94 0.77 0.26 11.87
C GLY A 94 2.16 0.06 12.47
N HIS A 95 2.27 -0.01 13.80
CA HIS A 95 3.54 -0.25 14.48
C HIS A 95 4.15 -1.61 14.12
N SER A 96 3.33 -2.67 14.09
CA SER A 96 3.78 -3.99 13.65
C SER A 96 4.23 -3.99 12.19
N ALA A 97 3.47 -3.36 11.29
CA ALA A 97 3.86 -3.23 9.89
C ALA A 97 5.17 -2.44 9.72
N PHE A 98 5.33 -1.34 10.46
CA PHE A 98 6.55 -0.53 10.45
C PHE A 98 7.78 -1.34 10.89
N TRP A 99 7.66 -2.13 11.95
CA TRP A 99 8.75 -3.01 12.39
C TRP A 99 9.12 -4.04 11.33
N VAL A 100 8.13 -4.68 10.70
CA VAL A 100 8.38 -5.63 9.61
C VAL A 100 9.09 -4.94 8.44
N ALA A 101 8.65 -3.74 8.05
CA ALA A 101 9.30 -2.96 7.00
C ALA A 101 10.76 -2.61 7.35
N MET A 102 11.00 -2.18 8.59
CA MET A 102 12.33 -1.83 9.06
C MET A 102 13.28 -3.03 9.02
N VAL A 103 12.85 -4.18 9.53
CA VAL A 103 13.66 -5.41 9.57
C VAL A 103 13.97 -5.89 8.15
N ILE A 104 12.98 -5.94 7.26
CA ILE A 104 13.19 -6.37 5.86
C ILE A 104 14.14 -5.41 5.14
N THR A 105 13.93 -4.10 5.27
CA THR A 105 14.75 -3.09 4.60
C THR A 105 16.19 -3.11 5.12
N TYR A 106 16.37 -3.27 6.43
CA TYR A 106 17.70 -3.38 7.03
C TYR A 106 18.43 -4.65 6.55
N ALA A 107 17.74 -5.80 6.54
CA ALA A 107 18.31 -7.05 6.04
C ALA A 107 18.71 -6.96 4.57
N LEU A 108 17.88 -6.32 3.74
CA LEU A 108 18.20 -6.07 2.33
C LEU A 108 19.43 -5.16 2.18
N LEU A 109 19.50 -4.08 2.95
CA LEU A 109 20.62 -3.15 2.90
C LEU A 109 21.94 -3.83 3.31
N GLN A 110 21.90 -4.69 4.32
CA GLN A 110 23.05 -5.50 4.71
C GLN A 110 23.45 -6.50 3.62
N TYR A 111 22.47 -7.18 3.01
CA TYR A 111 22.75 -8.11 1.91
C TYR A 111 23.45 -7.39 0.76
N VAL A 112 22.92 -6.24 0.33
CA VAL A 112 23.49 -5.43 -0.75
C VAL A 112 24.90 -4.95 -0.38
N SER A 113 25.13 -4.54 0.86
CA SER A 113 26.46 -4.14 1.34
C SER A 113 27.49 -5.27 1.31
N PHE A 114 27.10 -6.49 1.73
CA PHE A 114 28.00 -7.64 1.63
C PHE A 114 28.23 -8.08 0.19
N ALA A 115 27.21 -8.01 -0.65
CA ALA A 115 27.34 -8.32 -2.08
C ALA A 115 28.27 -7.34 -2.80
N SER A 116 28.20 -6.04 -2.48
CA SER A 116 29.12 -5.04 -3.05
C SER A 116 30.57 -5.22 -2.60
N ASN A 117 30.79 -5.84 -1.44
CA ASN A 117 32.11 -6.15 -0.90
C ASN A 117 32.65 -7.52 -1.37
N GLY A 118 31.91 -8.25 -2.22
CA GLY A 118 32.30 -9.55 -2.74
C GLY A 118 32.10 -10.73 -1.77
N SER A 119 31.53 -10.49 -0.59
CA SER A 119 31.27 -11.54 0.42
C SER A 119 30.02 -12.36 0.15
N LEU A 120 29.10 -11.85 -0.68
CA LEU A 120 27.87 -12.52 -1.10
C LEU A 120 27.70 -12.41 -2.63
N PRO A 121 26.93 -13.31 -3.26
CA PRO A 121 26.62 -13.19 -4.69
C PRO A 121 25.85 -11.89 -4.96
N GLY A 122 26.23 -11.21 -6.05
CA GLY A 122 25.52 -10.03 -6.53
C GLY A 122 24.07 -10.34 -6.87
N LEU A 123 23.16 -9.41 -6.57
CA LEU A 123 21.77 -9.50 -7.01
C LEU A 123 21.66 -9.01 -8.45
N SER A 124 20.99 -9.80 -9.29
CA SER A 124 20.53 -9.32 -10.60
C SER A 124 19.45 -8.24 -10.42
N GLU A 125 19.24 -7.42 -11.44
CA GLU A 125 18.22 -6.37 -11.42
C GLU A 125 16.81 -6.94 -11.18
N ASP A 126 16.50 -8.09 -11.77
CA ASP A 126 15.22 -8.79 -11.58
C ASP A 126 15.03 -9.22 -10.12
N GLN A 127 16.06 -9.80 -9.50
CA GLN A 127 16.01 -10.21 -8.10
C GLN A 127 15.82 -9.01 -7.17
N LEU A 128 16.58 -7.93 -7.39
CA LEU A 128 16.48 -6.71 -6.59
C LEU A 128 15.06 -6.13 -6.68
N TRP A 129 14.47 -6.12 -7.87
CA TRP A 129 13.11 -5.68 -8.11
C TRP A 129 12.06 -6.45 -7.30
N TYR A 130 12.11 -7.79 -7.33
CA TYR A 130 11.18 -8.62 -6.59
C TYR A 130 11.35 -8.48 -5.07
N ILE A 131 12.59 -8.36 -4.59
CA ILE A 131 12.87 -8.19 -3.16
C ILE A 131 12.36 -6.84 -2.65
N LEU A 132 12.60 -5.75 -3.40
CA LEU A 132 12.07 -4.41 -3.07
C LEU A 132 10.55 -4.38 -3.11
N SER A 133 9.93 -5.04 -4.08
CA SER A 133 8.48 -5.20 -4.15
C SER A 133 7.95 -5.93 -2.91
N GLY A 134 8.60 -7.03 -2.51
CA GLY A 134 8.28 -7.77 -1.28
C GLY A 134 8.42 -6.91 -0.01
N ALA A 135 9.44 -6.06 0.06
CA ALA A 135 9.65 -5.13 1.17
C ALA A 135 8.52 -4.10 1.33
N VAL A 136 7.70 -3.86 0.31
CA VAL A 136 6.50 -3.01 0.37
C VAL A 136 5.24 -3.85 0.62
N VAL A 137 5.06 -4.93 -0.13
CA VAL A 137 3.84 -5.75 -0.08
C VAL A 137 3.70 -6.47 1.25
N ILE A 138 4.78 -7.00 1.83
CA ILE A 138 4.73 -7.77 3.08
C ILE A 138 4.28 -6.89 4.25
N PRO A 139 4.91 -5.72 4.54
CA PRO A 139 4.42 -4.82 5.59
C PRO A 139 2.98 -4.35 5.40
N PHE A 140 2.58 -4.09 4.15
CA PHE A 140 1.20 -3.73 3.84
C PHE A 140 0.23 -4.86 4.17
N GLY A 141 0.57 -6.10 3.84
CA GLY A 141 -0.20 -7.29 4.23
C GLY A 141 -0.32 -7.41 5.75
N VAL A 142 0.78 -7.22 6.49
CA VAL A 142 0.79 -7.23 7.96
C VAL A 142 -0.14 -6.15 8.54
N TYR A 143 -0.13 -4.95 7.97
CA TYR A 143 -1.04 -3.87 8.38
C TYR A 143 -2.52 -4.25 8.18
N VAL A 144 -2.87 -4.75 6.99
CA VAL A 144 -4.25 -5.13 6.65
C VAL A 144 -4.73 -6.28 7.54
N VAL A 145 -3.92 -7.33 7.71
CA VAL A 145 -4.24 -8.46 8.59
C VAL A 145 -4.36 -8.00 10.04
N GLY A 146 -3.46 -7.13 10.50
CA GLY A 146 -3.50 -6.56 11.85
C GLY A 146 -4.81 -5.81 12.14
N ILE A 147 -5.30 -5.04 11.17
CA ILE A 147 -6.62 -4.40 11.28
C ILE A 147 -7.73 -5.44 11.31
N MET A 148 -7.75 -6.38 10.37
CA MET A 148 -8.83 -7.38 10.28
C MET A 148 -8.93 -8.25 11.53
N VAL A 149 -7.79 -8.66 12.11
CA VAL A 149 -7.75 -9.44 13.36
C VAL A 149 -8.19 -8.58 14.54
N GLY A 150 -7.78 -7.31 14.58
CA GLY A 150 -8.20 -6.36 15.61
C GLY A 150 -9.71 -6.09 15.60
N GLU A 151 -10.31 -6.02 14.40
CA GLU A 151 -11.76 -5.84 14.22
C GLU A 151 -12.56 -7.12 14.49
N ARG A 152 -12.01 -8.33 14.26
CA ARG A 152 -12.69 -9.62 14.53
C ARG A 152 -12.72 -10.05 15.99
N LYS A 153 -11.81 -9.53 16.83
CA LYS A 153 -11.80 -9.81 18.28
C LYS A 153 -12.77 -8.91 19.07
N GLN A 154 -13.59 -8.13 18.35
CA GLN A 154 -14.73 -7.39 18.87
C GLN A 154 -15.99 -8.25 18.79
#